data_AF-A0A4R5F9S2-F1
#
_entry.id   AF-A0A4R5F9S2-F1
#
_cell.length_a   1.000
_cell.length_b   1.000
_cell.length_c   1.000
_cell.angle_alpha   90.00
_cell.angle_beta   90.00
_cell.angle_gamma   90.00
#
_symmetry.space_group_name_H-M   'P 1'
#
loop_
_entity.id
_entity.type
_entity.pdbx_description
1 polymer ?
#
loop_
_entity_poly.entity_id
_entity_poly.type
_entity_poly.pdbx_seq_one_letter_code
_entity_poly.pdbx_strand_id
1 'polypeptide(L)'
;MNSEYQINTKPSIENLNEIKFWLSEEYEKTEQGFYCNWNVIEKGFENNELIIFHNEISIIGFVIWTSCEIYALIDILEINPNFRKRGFGKLFYEKIAEYYKSKDLLAIKLFCSPIESEQFWKKMGFIKFPNRGYSESDLTYFKPLIEINFPLENGSFDNKLELWDLEPYQVENQKPKWTWKIEKENSEFSKPIIHPSNSNWNLRWTKNNEIIKEDKIKYFAKKNNPIDFSPFLYIKDLN
;
A
#
# COMPACT_ATOMS: atom_id res chain seq x y z
N MET A 1 -7.01 24.41 13.27
CA MET A 1 -8.04 23.54 13.88
C MET A 1 -7.61 22.09 13.68
N ASN A 2 -7.05 21.42 14.70
CA ASN A 2 -6.90 19.95 14.85
C ASN A 2 -5.88 19.51 15.93
N SER A 3 -5.69 20.27 17.01
CA SER A 3 -4.78 19.84 18.12
C SER A 3 -5.38 18.73 19.01
N GLU A 4 -6.69 18.49 18.92
CA GLU A 4 -7.43 17.58 19.82
C GLU A 4 -7.20 16.09 19.52
N TYR A 5 -6.93 15.73 18.26
CA TYR A 5 -6.86 14.34 17.84
C TYR A 5 -5.46 13.99 17.33
N GLN A 6 -4.85 12.99 17.95
CA GLN A 6 -3.44 12.65 17.72
C GLN A 6 -3.26 11.15 17.54
N ILE A 7 -2.15 10.81 16.88
CA ILE A 7 -1.68 9.43 16.84
C ILE A 7 -0.54 9.27 17.85
N ASN A 8 -0.53 8.16 18.57
CA ASN A 8 0.61 7.74 19.39
C ASN A 8 1.18 6.45 18.80
N THR A 9 2.44 6.53 18.37
CA THR A 9 3.19 5.42 17.73
C THR A 9 3.98 4.58 18.72
N LYS A 10 3.90 4.90 20.01
CA LYS A 10 4.48 4.16 21.13
C LYS A 10 3.43 4.03 22.25
N PRO A 11 2.32 3.32 21.98
CA PRO A 11 1.30 3.09 22.99
C PRO A 11 1.89 2.38 24.21
N SER A 12 1.27 2.63 25.38
CA SER A 12 1.60 1.96 26.63
C SER A 12 0.83 0.64 26.79
N ILE A 13 1.19 -0.16 27.79
CA ILE A 13 0.43 -1.38 28.13
C ILE A 13 -0.98 -1.04 28.61
N GLU A 14 -1.17 0.10 29.27
CA GLU A 14 -2.48 0.61 29.66
C GLU A 14 -3.35 0.89 28.43
N ASN A 15 -2.76 1.46 27.36
CA ASN A 15 -3.47 1.67 26.11
C ASN A 15 -3.87 0.36 25.43
N LEU A 16 -2.98 -0.65 25.46
CA LEU A 16 -3.30 -1.98 24.93
C LEU A 16 -4.46 -2.62 25.71
N ASN A 17 -4.46 -2.51 27.04
CA ASN A 17 -5.51 -3.04 27.90
C ASN A 17 -6.87 -2.35 27.65
N GLU A 18 -6.88 -1.03 27.44
CA GLU A 18 -8.09 -0.30 27.05
C GLU A 18 -8.64 -0.83 25.71
N ILE A 19 -7.76 -1.06 24.72
CA ILE A 19 -8.14 -1.66 23.43
C ILE A 19 -8.74 -3.05 23.61
N LYS A 20 -8.10 -3.90 24.42
CA LYS A 20 -8.61 -5.25 24.74
C LYS A 20 -10.02 -5.20 25.30
N PHE A 21 -10.24 -4.29 26.26
CA PHE A 21 -11.50 -4.18 26.98
C PHE A 21 -12.66 -3.84 26.04
N TRP A 22 -12.54 -2.80 25.20
CA TRP A 22 -13.67 -2.45 24.33
C TRP A 22 -13.85 -3.45 23.16
N LEU A 23 -12.79 -4.14 22.72
CA LEU A 23 -12.91 -5.24 21.76
C LEU A 23 -13.65 -6.44 22.36
N SER A 24 -13.34 -6.82 23.61
CA SER A 24 -14.06 -7.92 24.28
C SER A 24 -15.52 -7.56 24.51
N GLU A 25 -15.82 -6.32 24.91
CA GLU A 25 -17.21 -5.86 25.07
C GLU A 25 -17.98 -5.87 23.74
N GLU A 26 -17.36 -5.48 22.62
CA GLU A 26 -17.99 -5.56 21.31
C GLU A 26 -18.31 -7.00 20.94
N TYR A 27 -17.35 -7.90 21.14
CA TYR A 27 -17.49 -9.30 20.81
C TYR A 27 -18.57 -9.99 21.64
N GLU A 28 -18.63 -9.74 22.95
CA GLU A 28 -19.69 -10.27 23.82
C GLU A 28 -21.09 -9.80 23.40
N LYS A 29 -21.22 -8.59 22.86
CA LYS A 29 -22.51 -8.01 22.45
C LYS A 29 -22.95 -8.41 21.04
N THR A 30 -22.01 -8.68 20.14
CA THR A 30 -22.28 -8.79 18.70
C THR A 30 -21.77 -10.07 18.06
N GLU A 31 -20.91 -10.82 18.74
CA GLU A 31 -20.12 -11.94 18.19
C GLU A 31 -19.27 -11.53 16.96
N GLN A 32 -19.00 -10.23 16.81
CA GLN A 32 -18.24 -9.63 15.72
C GLN A 32 -17.09 -8.77 16.26
N GLY A 33 -16.28 -8.20 15.35
CA GLY A 33 -15.15 -7.35 15.67
C GLY A 33 -13.81 -8.10 15.70
N PHE A 34 -12.77 -7.40 16.18
CA PHE A 34 -11.38 -7.88 16.09
C PHE A 34 -10.85 -8.59 17.34
N TYR A 35 -11.72 -8.87 18.33
CA TYR A 35 -11.30 -9.60 19.54
C TYR A 35 -10.78 -11.02 19.23
N CYS A 36 -11.37 -11.69 18.23
CA CYS A 36 -10.90 -12.99 17.75
C CYS A 36 -9.48 -12.94 17.16
N ASN A 37 -9.00 -11.75 16.78
CA ASN A 37 -7.65 -11.49 16.32
C ASN A 37 -6.73 -10.90 17.40
N TRP A 38 -7.07 -11.04 18.70
CA TRP A 38 -6.29 -10.46 19.81
C TRP A 38 -4.79 -10.79 19.72
N ASN A 39 -4.43 -12.04 19.41
CA ASN A 39 -3.03 -12.46 19.30
C ASN A 39 -2.25 -11.65 18.25
N VAL A 40 -2.90 -11.19 17.18
CA VAL A 40 -2.28 -10.32 16.16
C VAL A 40 -2.04 -8.92 16.72
N ILE A 41 -3.00 -8.38 17.47
CA ILE A 41 -2.91 -7.06 18.08
C ILE A 41 -1.82 -7.04 19.17
N GLU A 42 -1.79 -8.05 20.03
CA GLU A 42 -0.81 -8.21 21.10
C GLU A 42 0.61 -8.35 20.53
N LYS A 43 0.79 -9.21 19.52
CA LYS A 43 2.08 -9.34 18.83
C LYS A 43 2.50 -8.04 18.13
N GLY A 44 1.55 -7.34 17.49
CA GLY A 44 1.84 -6.04 16.87
C GLY A 44 2.26 -5.00 17.91
N PHE A 45 1.69 -5.02 19.12
CA PHE A 45 2.18 -4.18 20.20
C PHE A 45 3.63 -4.52 20.60
N GLU A 46 3.94 -5.80 20.82
CA GLU A 46 5.28 -6.28 21.16
C GLU A 46 6.33 -5.88 20.11
N ASN A 47 5.94 -5.87 18.84
CA ASN A 47 6.79 -5.50 17.70
C ASN A 47 6.93 -3.98 17.49
N ASN A 48 6.26 -3.13 18.27
CA ASN A 48 6.12 -1.68 18.02
C ASN A 48 5.40 -1.34 16.69
N GLU A 49 4.45 -2.19 16.31
CA GLU A 49 3.62 -2.14 15.09
C GLU A 49 2.20 -1.65 15.39
N LEU A 50 1.89 -1.29 16.64
CA LEU A 50 0.62 -0.68 17.05
C LEU A 50 0.72 0.86 17.06
N ILE A 51 -0.20 1.52 16.36
CA ILE A 51 -0.43 2.96 16.48
C ILE A 51 -1.86 3.17 16.98
N ILE A 52 -2.03 4.02 17.99
CA ILE A 52 -3.35 4.39 18.51
C ILE A 52 -3.75 5.78 18.04
N PHE A 53 -5.05 5.99 17.84
CA PHE A 53 -5.67 7.26 17.58
C PHE A 53 -6.51 7.66 18.78
N HIS A 54 -6.24 8.82 19.36
CA HIS A 54 -6.84 9.22 20.61
C HIS A 54 -7.09 10.72 20.68
N ASN A 55 -7.95 11.11 21.62
CA ASN A 55 -8.03 12.47 22.14
C ASN A 55 -7.48 12.49 23.58
N GLU A 56 -7.74 13.55 24.34
CA GLU A 56 -7.29 13.67 25.72
C GLU A 56 -7.96 12.66 26.67
N ILE A 57 -9.11 12.10 26.29
CA ILE A 57 -10.00 11.36 27.20
C ILE A 57 -10.01 9.87 26.89
N SER A 58 -9.83 9.47 25.62
CA SER A 58 -10.14 8.12 25.17
C SER A 58 -9.38 7.70 23.91
N ILE A 59 -9.16 6.39 23.76
CA ILE A 59 -8.71 5.79 22.51
C ILE A 59 -9.91 5.64 21.57
N ILE A 60 -9.81 6.28 20.42
CA ILE A 60 -10.84 6.33 19.38
C ILE A 60 -10.67 5.17 18.38
N GLY A 61 -9.44 4.73 18.14
CA GLY A 61 -9.14 3.64 17.24
C GLY A 61 -7.68 3.22 17.29
N PHE A 62 -7.33 2.17 16.56
CA PHE A 62 -5.96 1.72 16.40
C PHE A 62 -5.70 1.14 15.02
N VAL A 63 -4.42 1.07 14.66
CA VAL A 63 -3.93 0.36 13.48
C VAL A 63 -2.78 -0.56 13.87
N ILE A 64 -2.82 -1.79 13.37
CA ILE A 64 -1.68 -2.70 13.30
C ILE A 64 -1.10 -2.61 11.90
N TRP A 65 0.21 -2.38 11.81
CA TRP A 65 0.87 -2.22 10.52
C TRP A 65 2.29 -2.77 10.55
N THR A 66 2.75 -3.25 9.41
CA THR A 66 4.13 -3.70 9.21
C THR A 66 4.84 -2.76 8.25
N SER A 67 6.07 -2.35 8.57
CA SER A 67 6.93 -1.63 7.62
C SER A 67 7.61 -2.63 6.69
N CYS A 68 7.45 -2.44 5.39
CA CYS A 68 8.21 -3.15 4.35
C CYS A 68 9.21 -2.18 3.71
N GLU A 69 10.00 -2.65 2.73
CA GLU A 69 11.10 -1.85 2.15
C GLU A 69 10.64 -0.49 1.61
N ILE A 70 9.54 -0.45 0.85
CA ILE A 70 9.02 0.80 0.25
C ILE A 70 7.56 1.09 0.58
N TYR A 71 6.90 0.26 1.39
CA TYR A 71 5.47 0.38 1.65
C TYR A 71 5.09 -0.01 3.08
N ALA A 72 3.97 0.51 3.56
CA ALA A 72 3.32 0.05 4.79
C ALA A 72 2.27 -1.01 4.45
N LEU A 73 2.27 -2.14 5.17
CA LEU A 73 1.17 -3.09 5.16
C LEU A 73 0.24 -2.77 6.34
N ILE A 74 -1.03 -2.47 6.08
CA ILE A 74 -2.04 -2.37 7.14
C ILE A 74 -2.69 -3.74 7.32
N ASP A 75 -2.56 -4.29 8.52
CA ASP A 75 -3.16 -5.58 8.90
C ASP A 75 -4.55 -5.38 9.50
N ILE A 76 -4.70 -4.40 10.40
CA ILE A 76 -5.96 -4.06 11.06
C ILE A 76 -6.04 -2.54 11.17
N LEU A 77 -7.17 -1.94 10.79
CA LEU A 77 -7.52 -0.57 11.16
C LEU A 77 -8.93 -0.61 11.74
N GLU A 78 -9.07 -0.24 13.01
CA GLU A 78 -10.35 -0.32 13.71
C GLU A 78 -10.68 0.98 14.44
N ILE A 79 -11.97 1.33 14.45
CA ILE A 79 -12.51 2.48 15.17
C ILE A 79 -13.44 1.94 16.25
N ASN A 80 -13.16 2.30 17.50
CA ASN A 80 -13.98 1.94 18.65
C ASN A 80 -15.48 2.16 18.31
N PRO A 81 -16.36 1.16 18.53
CA PRO A 81 -17.76 1.20 18.15
C PRO A 81 -18.49 2.50 18.53
N ASN A 82 -18.16 3.07 19.69
CA ASN A 82 -18.78 4.30 20.20
C ASN A 82 -18.47 5.55 19.37
N PHE A 83 -17.43 5.50 18.53
CA PHE A 83 -16.94 6.60 17.71
C PHE A 83 -17.19 6.40 16.20
N ARG A 84 -17.75 5.26 15.79
CA ARG A 84 -18.05 4.97 14.38
C ARG A 84 -19.08 5.95 13.81
N LYS A 85 -19.09 6.10 12.48
CA LYS A 85 -19.98 6.99 11.69
C LYS A 85 -19.83 8.49 12.00
N ARG A 86 -18.73 8.91 12.62
CA ARG A 86 -18.42 10.33 12.95
C ARG A 86 -17.27 10.92 12.13
N GLY A 87 -16.79 10.21 11.11
CA GLY A 87 -15.66 10.65 10.26
C GLY A 87 -14.26 10.31 10.79
N PHE A 88 -14.15 9.75 12.00
CA PHE A 88 -12.86 9.41 12.60
C PHE A 88 -12.03 8.40 11.82
N GLY A 89 -12.64 7.45 11.09
CA GLY A 89 -11.89 6.54 10.22
C GLY A 89 -11.08 7.28 9.14
N LYS A 90 -11.68 8.29 8.50
CA LYS A 90 -11.00 9.11 7.50
C LYS A 90 -9.88 9.93 8.15
N LEU A 91 -10.18 10.63 9.24
CA LEU A 91 -9.21 11.46 9.96
C LEU A 91 -8.02 10.64 10.46
N PHE A 92 -8.27 9.46 11.00
CA PHE A 92 -7.22 8.55 11.44
C PHE A 92 -6.38 8.06 10.27
N TYR A 93 -7.02 7.61 9.18
CA TYR A 93 -6.33 7.20 7.96
C TYR A 93 -5.40 8.31 7.41
N GLU A 94 -5.87 9.57 7.37
CA GLU A 94 -5.07 10.69 6.89
C GLU A 94 -3.81 10.90 7.75
N LYS A 95 -3.94 10.81 9.08
CA LYS A 95 -2.80 10.92 10.02
C LYS A 95 -1.80 9.79 9.87
N ILE A 96 -2.25 8.54 9.72
CA ILE A 96 -1.31 7.41 9.50
C ILE A 96 -0.65 7.50 8.13
N ALA A 97 -1.34 7.99 7.10
CA ALA A 97 -0.74 8.20 5.78
C ALA A 97 0.34 9.29 5.82
N GLU A 98 0.13 10.38 6.55
CA GLU A 98 1.15 11.40 6.80
C GLU A 98 2.34 10.82 7.58
N TYR A 99 2.07 10.01 8.61
CA TYR A 99 3.12 9.32 9.35
C TYR A 99 3.94 8.38 8.47
N TYR A 100 3.32 7.56 7.62
CA TYR A 100 4.04 6.67 6.70
C TYR A 100 4.87 7.46 5.68
N LYS A 101 4.38 8.60 5.19
CA LYS A 101 5.19 9.50 4.35
C LYS A 101 6.41 10.02 5.11
N SER A 102 6.27 10.37 6.39
CA SER A 102 7.39 10.81 7.24
C SER A 102 8.43 9.70 7.51
N LYS A 103 8.10 8.46 7.15
CA LYS A 103 8.99 7.28 7.20
C LYS A 103 9.57 6.90 5.83
N ASP A 104 9.47 7.80 4.84
CA ASP A 104 9.92 7.58 3.47
C ASP A 104 9.24 6.40 2.76
N LEU A 105 8.07 5.96 3.25
CA LEU A 105 7.28 4.93 2.61
C LEU A 105 6.52 5.51 1.42
N LEU A 106 6.52 4.77 0.31
CA LEU A 106 6.03 5.24 -0.97
C LEU A 106 4.61 4.76 -1.30
N ALA A 107 4.12 3.73 -0.60
CA ALA A 107 2.78 3.18 -0.78
C ALA A 107 2.21 2.58 0.51
N ILE A 108 0.90 2.37 0.53
CA ILE A 108 0.20 1.53 1.50
C ILE A 108 -0.41 0.35 0.76
N LYS A 109 -0.29 -0.85 1.33
CA LYS A 109 -0.99 -2.07 0.92
C LYS A 109 -1.88 -2.54 2.07
N LEU A 110 -3.04 -3.13 1.76
CA LEU A 110 -3.90 -3.77 2.75
C LEU A 110 -4.69 -4.93 2.16
N PHE A 111 -5.13 -5.82 3.04
CA PHE A 111 -6.17 -6.81 2.76
C PHE A 111 -7.49 -6.33 3.35
N CYS A 112 -8.48 -6.07 2.49
CA CYS A 112 -9.76 -5.52 2.85
C CYS A 112 -10.69 -6.61 3.39
N SER A 113 -10.57 -6.90 4.68
CA SER A 113 -11.52 -7.77 5.39
C SER A 113 -12.01 -7.07 6.66
N PRO A 114 -13.33 -6.96 6.86
CA PRO A 114 -14.38 -7.61 6.08
C PRO A 114 -14.71 -6.78 4.80
N ILE A 115 -15.43 -7.40 3.84
CA ILE A 115 -15.69 -6.81 2.50
C ILE A 115 -16.46 -5.49 2.56
N GLU A 116 -17.23 -5.28 3.63
CA GLU A 116 -17.99 -4.06 3.91
C GLU A 116 -17.08 -2.84 4.08
N SER A 117 -15.80 -3.03 4.44
CA SER A 117 -14.81 -1.95 4.53
C SER A 117 -14.30 -1.48 3.16
N GLU A 118 -14.61 -2.19 2.07
CA GLU A 118 -14.09 -1.89 0.73
C GLU A 118 -14.49 -0.49 0.25
N GLN A 119 -15.73 -0.08 0.53
CA GLN A 119 -16.20 1.26 0.18
C GLN A 119 -15.43 2.36 0.91
N PHE A 120 -15.01 2.12 2.15
CA PHE A 120 -14.19 3.06 2.90
C PHE A 120 -12.83 3.23 2.23
N TRP A 121 -12.14 2.14 1.91
CA TRP A 121 -10.82 2.18 1.28
C TRP A 121 -10.85 2.80 -0.13
N LYS A 122 -11.85 2.49 -0.95
CA LYS A 122 -12.06 3.14 -2.24
C LYS A 122 -12.25 4.65 -2.10
N LYS A 123 -13.01 5.12 -1.10
CA LYS A 123 -13.15 6.56 -0.80
C LYS A 123 -11.84 7.20 -0.35
N MET A 124 -10.95 6.44 0.30
CA MET A 124 -9.60 6.89 0.64
C MET A 124 -8.64 6.89 -0.56
N GLY A 125 -9.10 6.50 -1.75
CA GLY A 125 -8.30 6.49 -2.98
C GLY A 125 -7.46 5.22 -3.17
N PHE A 126 -7.76 4.14 -2.45
CA PHE A 126 -7.13 2.86 -2.71
C PHE A 126 -7.64 2.26 -4.02
N ILE A 127 -6.72 1.65 -4.75
CA ILE A 127 -6.93 1.01 -6.03
C ILE A 127 -6.78 -0.49 -5.83
N LYS A 128 -7.60 -1.27 -6.55
CA LYS A 128 -7.55 -2.73 -6.48
C LYS A 128 -6.19 -3.25 -6.93
N PHE A 129 -5.62 -4.15 -6.14
CA PHE A 129 -4.37 -4.80 -6.46
C PHE A 129 -4.59 -5.75 -7.64
N PRO A 130 -3.78 -5.70 -8.72
CA PRO A 130 -3.94 -6.61 -9.83
C PRO A 130 -3.53 -8.02 -9.42
N ASN A 131 -4.15 -9.02 -10.04
CA ASN A 131 -3.70 -10.40 -9.92
C ASN A 131 -2.29 -10.52 -10.51
N ARG A 132 -1.36 -11.04 -9.71
CA ARG A 132 0.05 -11.22 -10.05
C ARG A 132 0.53 -12.67 -10.07
N GLY A 133 -0.40 -13.63 -10.11
CA GLY A 133 -0.12 -15.07 -10.14
C GLY A 133 0.31 -15.68 -8.80
N TYR A 134 0.17 -14.94 -7.70
CA TYR A 134 0.36 -15.42 -6.33
C TYR A 134 -1.02 -15.62 -5.66
N SER A 135 -1.04 -16.21 -4.46
CA SER A 135 -2.21 -16.29 -3.57
C SER A 135 -2.66 -14.92 -3.02
N GLU A 136 -2.63 -13.88 -3.85
CA GLU A 136 -3.11 -12.54 -3.52
C GLU A 136 -4.63 -12.54 -3.62
N SER A 137 -5.31 -12.11 -2.55
CA SER A 137 -6.77 -12.07 -2.55
C SER A 137 -7.29 -10.95 -3.45
N ASP A 138 -8.46 -11.16 -4.05
CA ASP A 138 -9.23 -10.13 -4.76
C ASP A 138 -9.68 -8.97 -3.86
N LEU A 139 -9.56 -9.10 -2.54
CA LEU A 139 -9.78 -8.04 -1.57
C LEU A 139 -8.50 -7.27 -1.22
N THR A 140 -7.43 -7.43 -1.99
CA THR A 140 -6.19 -6.68 -1.79
C THR A 140 -6.26 -5.33 -2.49
N TYR A 141 -5.81 -4.30 -1.79
CA TYR A 141 -5.81 -2.92 -2.26
C TYR A 141 -4.48 -2.24 -1.97
N PHE A 142 -4.14 -1.24 -2.77
CA PHE A 142 -2.99 -0.37 -2.49
C PHE A 142 -3.26 1.09 -2.84
N LYS A 143 -2.43 1.97 -2.31
CA LYS A 143 -2.43 3.38 -2.66
C LYS A 143 -1.01 3.96 -2.59
N PRO A 144 -0.52 4.61 -3.65
CA PRO A 144 0.71 5.41 -3.59
C PRO A 144 0.57 6.57 -2.59
N LEU A 145 1.64 6.86 -1.86
CA LEU A 145 1.73 7.99 -0.93
C LEU A 145 2.37 9.23 -1.58
N ILE A 146 2.98 9.06 -2.75
CA ILE A 146 3.56 10.10 -3.59
C ILE A 146 2.79 10.22 -4.90
N GLU A 147 3.02 11.31 -5.63
CA GLU A 147 2.56 11.39 -7.01
C GLU A 147 3.34 10.40 -7.88
N ILE A 148 2.62 9.65 -8.72
CA ILE A 148 3.21 8.64 -9.60
C ILE A 148 2.78 8.83 -11.05
N ASN A 149 3.55 8.24 -11.96
CA ASN A 149 3.18 8.08 -13.36
C ASN A 149 2.27 6.86 -13.51
N PHE A 150 1.03 7.09 -13.95
CA PHE A 150 0.05 6.03 -14.20
C PHE A 150 0.19 5.48 -15.61
N PRO A 151 -0.08 4.17 -15.82
CA PRO A 151 -0.11 3.61 -17.16
C PRO A 151 -1.20 4.28 -18.00
N LEU A 152 -0.92 4.48 -19.28
CA LEU A 152 -1.80 5.07 -20.26
C LEU A 152 -2.36 3.98 -21.18
N GLU A 153 -3.65 4.09 -21.52
CA GLU A 153 -4.27 3.22 -22.51
C GLU A 153 -3.89 3.66 -23.93
N ASN A 154 -3.57 2.70 -24.81
CA ASN A 154 -3.51 2.87 -26.27
C ASN A 154 -2.53 3.94 -26.81
N GLY A 155 -1.44 4.24 -26.11
CA GLY A 155 -0.45 5.22 -26.55
C GLY A 155 0.72 4.63 -27.34
N SER A 156 0.94 5.13 -28.56
CA SER A 156 2.22 4.95 -29.26
C SER A 156 3.15 6.08 -28.84
N PHE A 157 4.13 5.79 -27.99
CA PHE A 157 5.12 6.76 -27.54
C PHE A 157 6.51 6.32 -27.96
N ASP A 158 7.33 7.27 -28.41
CA ASP A 158 8.72 7.02 -28.79
C ASP A 158 9.58 6.63 -27.58
N ASN A 159 9.23 7.15 -26.40
CA ASN A 159 9.87 6.86 -25.13
C ASN A 159 8.82 6.25 -24.18
N LYS A 160 8.96 4.95 -23.91
CA LYS A 160 7.98 4.21 -23.12
C LYS A 160 8.60 3.08 -22.31
N LEU A 161 7.87 2.72 -21.26
CA LEU A 161 8.08 1.50 -20.52
C LEU A 161 6.83 0.63 -20.67
N GLU A 162 7.01 -0.65 -20.96
CA GLU A 162 5.94 -1.59 -21.23
C GLU A 162 6.09 -2.79 -20.29
N LEU A 163 5.00 -3.21 -19.65
CA LEU A 163 4.95 -4.34 -18.73
C LEU A 163 3.88 -5.34 -19.17
N TRP A 164 4.26 -6.61 -19.24
CA TRP A 164 3.36 -7.73 -19.48
C TRP A 164 3.22 -8.53 -18.19
N ASP A 165 2.02 -9.01 -17.88
CA ASP A 165 1.78 -9.97 -16.80
C ASP A 165 2.18 -11.40 -17.15
N LEU A 166 3.24 -11.54 -17.95
CA LEU A 166 3.74 -12.76 -18.57
C LEU A 166 5.27 -12.81 -18.49
N GLU A 167 5.84 -14.02 -18.50
CA GLU A 167 7.30 -14.17 -18.62
C GLU A 167 7.77 -13.88 -20.07
N PRO A 168 9.05 -13.50 -20.29
CA PRO A 168 9.54 -13.08 -21.61
C PRO A 168 9.24 -14.04 -22.77
N TYR A 169 9.32 -15.35 -22.55
CA TYR A 169 9.05 -16.36 -23.58
C TYR A 169 7.56 -16.48 -23.96
N GLN A 170 6.65 -15.90 -23.19
CA GLN A 170 5.20 -15.93 -23.42
C GLN A 170 4.69 -14.65 -24.11
N VAL A 171 5.54 -13.64 -24.28
CA VAL A 171 5.17 -12.31 -24.77
C VAL A 171 4.95 -12.28 -26.29
N GLU A 172 5.40 -13.30 -27.01
CA GLU A 172 5.29 -13.34 -28.47
C GLU A 172 3.84 -13.12 -28.92
N ASN A 173 3.62 -12.11 -29.77
CA ASN A 173 2.31 -11.67 -30.27
C ASN A 173 1.32 -11.13 -29.21
N GLN A 174 1.75 -10.91 -27.96
CA GLN A 174 0.93 -10.33 -26.90
C GLN A 174 1.21 -8.84 -26.74
N LYS A 175 0.14 -8.05 -26.54
CA LYS A 175 0.26 -6.63 -26.22
C LYS A 175 0.63 -6.43 -24.75
N PRO A 176 1.39 -5.37 -24.41
CA PRO A 176 1.66 -5.04 -23.01
C PRO A 176 0.35 -4.73 -22.30
N LYS A 177 0.26 -5.15 -21.04
CA LYS A 177 -0.90 -4.88 -20.19
C LYS A 177 -0.85 -3.47 -19.61
N TRP A 178 0.36 -2.96 -19.35
CA TRP A 178 0.58 -1.61 -18.88
C TRP A 178 1.67 -0.92 -19.72
N THR A 179 1.42 0.33 -20.10
CA THR A 179 2.37 1.14 -20.86
C THR A 179 2.47 2.52 -20.22
N TRP A 180 3.68 2.97 -19.90
CA TRP A 180 3.95 4.30 -19.40
C TRP A 180 4.66 5.12 -20.46
N LYS A 181 4.20 6.36 -20.68
CA LYS A 181 5.01 7.36 -21.37
C LYS A 181 6.14 7.80 -20.44
N ILE A 182 7.37 7.78 -20.93
CA ILE A 182 8.54 8.19 -20.15
C ILE A 182 8.95 9.60 -20.58
N GLU A 183 8.76 10.55 -19.67
CA GLU A 183 9.24 11.92 -19.79
C GLU A 183 10.32 12.14 -18.73
N LYS A 184 11.47 12.63 -19.16
CA LYS A 184 12.60 12.90 -18.26
C LYS A 184 12.77 14.39 -18.04
N GLU A 185 12.97 14.78 -16.79
CA GLU A 185 13.44 16.10 -16.39
C GLU A 185 14.76 15.89 -15.63
N ASN A 186 15.84 16.56 -16.06
CA ASN A 186 17.16 16.44 -15.42
C ASN A 186 17.68 14.99 -15.25
N SER A 187 17.41 14.11 -16.23
CA SER A 187 17.79 12.68 -16.26
C SER A 187 16.94 11.73 -15.40
N GLU A 188 16.05 12.23 -14.56
CA GLU A 188 15.07 11.45 -13.78
C GLU A 188 13.68 11.50 -14.41
N PHE A 189 12.79 10.57 -14.04
CA PHE A 189 11.40 10.66 -14.47
C PHE A 189 10.71 11.83 -13.75
N SER A 190 9.90 12.61 -14.46
CA SER A 190 9.12 13.70 -13.86
C SER A 190 8.21 13.19 -12.71
N LYS A 191 7.72 11.96 -12.84
CA LYS A 191 7.06 11.19 -11.77
C LYS A 191 7.54 9.74 -11.79
N PRO A 192 7.84 9.14 -10.63
CA PRO A 192 8.23 7.73 -10.59
C PRO A 192 7.07 6.80 -10.92
N ILE A 193 7.38 5.57 -11.30
CA ILE A 193 6.41 4.49 -11.44
C ILE A 193 6.40 3.68 -10.14
N ILE A 194 5.23 3.50 -9.54
CA ILE A 194 4.98 2.49 -8.51
C ILE A 194 3.83 1.63 -8.99
N HIS A 195 4.09 0.34 -9.20
CA HIS A 195 3.07 -0.56 -9.74
C HIS A 195 3.19 -1.96 -9.13
N PRO A 196 2.10 -2.58 -8.66
CA PRO A 196 2.10 -3.98 -8.28
C PRO A 196 2.64 -4.88 -9.39
N SER A 197 3.57 -5.77 -9.07
CA SER A 197 4.19 -6.63 -10.07
C SER A 197 4.63 -7.99 -9.56
N ASN A 198 4.93 -8.88 -10.49
CA ASN A 198 5.65 -10.12 -10.24
C ASN A 198 7.07 -9.98 -10.77
N SER A 199 8.06 -10.38 -9.98
CA SER A 199 9.49 -10.41 -10.34
C SER A 199 9.80 -11.09 -11.68
N ASN A 200 8.97 -12.05 -12.11
CA ASN A 200 9.15 -12.82 -13.35
C ASN A 200 8.48 -12.20 -14.58
N TRP A 201 7.70 -11.14 -14.40
CA TRP A 201 7.05 -10.44 -15.51
C TRP A 201 8.04 -9.74 -16.43
N ASN A 202 7.70 -9.67 -17.71
CA ASN A 202 8.50 -9.05 -18.75
C ASN A 202 8.34 -7.53 -18.73
N LEU A 203 9.45 -6.82 -18.65
CA LEU A 203 9.54 -5.37 -18.71
C LEU A 203 10.37 -4.97 -19.94
N ARG A 204 9.90 -4.02 -20.73
CA ARG A 204 10.61 -3.47 -21.89
C ARG A 204 10.73 -1.97 -21.78
N TRP A 205 11.95 -1.45 -21.94
CA TRP A 205 12.22 -0.03 -22.09
C TRP A 205 12.57 0.29 -23.53
N THR A 206 11.78 1.20 -24.12
CA THR A 206 11.99 1.76 -25.46
C THR A 206 12.35 3.23 -25.34
N LYS A 207 13.40 3.66 -26.05
CA LYS A 207 13.83 5.06 -26.14
C LYS A 207 14.02 5.43 -27.60
N ASN A 208 13.42 6.53 -28.04
CA ASN A 208 13.42 6.96 -29.44
C ASN A 208 13.03 5.84 -30.44
N ASN A 209 12.00 5.06 -30.11
CA ASN A 209 11.53 3.88 -30.86
C ASN A 209 12.51 2.70 -30.95
N GLU A 210 13.64 2.74 -30.25
CA GLU A 210 14.58 1.63 -30.14
C GLU A 210 14.43 0.92 -28.80
N ILE A 211 14.41 -0.42 -28.81
CA ILE A 211 14.39 -1.22 -27.60
C ILE A 211 15.78 -1.16 -26.97
N ILE A 212 15.88 -0.52 -25.81
CA ILE A 212 17.14 -0.40 -25.06
C ILE A 212 17.37 -1.64 -24.20
N LYS A 213 16.30 -2.16 -23.59
CA LYS A 213 16.35 -3.35 -22.75
C LYS A 213 15.00 -4.04 -22.66
N GLU A 214 15.03 -5.36 -22.61
CA GLU A 214 13.88 -6.22 -22.31
C GLU A 214 14.34 -7.42 -21.48
N ASP A 215 13.72 -7.63 -20.32
CA ASP A 215 14.02 -8.75 -19.43
C ASP A 215 12.91 -8.92 -18.37
N LYS A 216 13.03 -9.96 -17.53
CA LYS A 216 12.28 -10.07 -16.27
C LYS A 216 12.59 -8.90 -15.35
N ILE A 217 11.60 -8.42 -14.60
CA ILE A 217 11.77 -7.31 -13.63
C ILE A 217 12.99 -7.51 -12.73
N LYS A 218 13.15 -8.70 -12.14
CA LYS A 218 14.27 -8.99 -11.22
C LYS A 218 15.67 -8.92 -11.84
N TYR A 219 15.78 -8.95 -13.17
CA TYR A 219 17.04 -8.85 -13.91
C TYR A 219 17.15 -7.52 -14.69
N PHE A 220 16.11 -6.68 -14.61
CA PHE A 220 16.02 -5.47 -15.41
C PHE A 220 16.95 -4.37 -14.92
N ALA A 221 17.16 -4.24 -13.60
CA ALA A 221 18.05 -3.22 -13.05
C ALA A 221 19.31 -3.79 -12.41
N LYS A 222 20.33 -2.95 -12.27
CA LYS A 222 21.59 -3.32 -11.59
C LYS A 222 21.35 -3.43 -10.08
N LYS A 223 22.15 -4.24 -9.40
CA LYS A 223 22.02 -4.48 -7.94
C LYS A 223 22.08 -3.19 -7.09
N ASN A 224 22.78 -2.16 -7.55
CA ASN A 224 22.90 -0.87 -6.87
C ASN A 224 21.77 0.14 -7.18
N ASN A 225 20.83 -0.23 -8.05
CA ASN A 225 19.61 0.54 -8.32
C ASN A 225 18.45 -0.45 -8.52
N PRO A 226 18.05 -1.20 -7.48
CA PRO A 226 16.99 -2.19 -7.61
C PRO A 226 15.68 -1.50 -7.97
N ILE A 227 14.86 -2.17 -8.77
CA ILE A 227 13.50 -1.73 -9.12
C ILE A 227 12.43 -2.72 -8.65
N ASP A 228 12.84 -3.93 -8.27
CA ASP A 228 11.96 -4.99 -7.75
C ASP A 228 11.89 -4.90 -6.22
N PHE A 229 10.79 -4.38 -5.72
CA PHE A 229 10.48 -4.24 -4.30
C PHE A 229 9.18 -4.96 -3.99
N SER A 230 9.21 -6.30 -4.17
CA SER A 230 8.04 -7.16 -4.07
C SER A 230 7.11 -6.76 -2.91
N PRO A 231 5.82 -6.53 -3.17
CA PRO A 231 5.10 -6.88 -4.39
C PRO A 231 5.02 -5.73 -5.42
N PHE A 232 5.88 -4.72 -5.34
CA PHE A 232 5.86 -3.54 -6.20
C PHE A 232 7.11 -3.44 -7.10
N LEU A 233 6.90 -2.95 -8.31
CA LEU A 233 7.88 -2.31 -9.16
C LEU A 233 7.98 -0.84 -8.75
N TYR A 234 9.19 -0.35 -8.48
CA TYR A 234 9.46 1.08 -8.26
C TYR A 234 10.60 1.56 -9.16
N ILE A 235 10.31 2.55 -10.01
CA ILE A 235 11.28 3.11 -10.96
C ILE A 235 11.22 4.64 -10.90
N LYS A 236 12.33 5.25 -10.49
CA LYS A 236 12.53 6.71 -10.49
C LYS A 236 13.39 7.19 -11.66
N ASP A 237 14.27 6.32 -12.15
CA ASP A 237 15.15 6.55 -13.28
C ASP A 237 15.44 5.22 -14.00
N LEU A 238 15.92 5.33 -15.23
CA LEU A 238 16.50 4.25 -16.00
C LEU A 238 17.81 4.77 -16.62
N ASN A 239 18.91 4.11 -16.29
CA ASN A 239 20.26 4.41 -16.79
C ASN A 239 20.64 3.45 -17.92
#